data_AF-A0A7C5FG61-F1
#
_entry.id   AF-A0A7C5FG61-F1
#
_cell.length_a   1.000
_cell.length_b   1.000
_cell.length_c   1.000
_cell.angle_alpha   90.00
_cell.angle_beta   90.00
_cell.angle_gamma   90.00
#
_symmetry.space_group_name_H-M   'P 1'
#
loop_
_entity.id
_entity.type
_entity.pdbx_description
1 polymer ?
#
loop_
_entity_poly.entity_id
_entity_poly.type
_entity_poly.pdbx_seq_one_letter_code
_entity_poly.pdbx_strand_id
1 'polypeptide(L)'
;MRKLVEKMGSFFNWIAILSVLLMFVVITADILSSKILNKPITAAFDIVSLLGICVASFSLAETIIAGRHIEVEFIVAKMPFTVAKVLNVLSRVLSIVFFILIVWRSFIYGYHLQLVKEATMTQRIPVAPFVYAIGVACIPAIFIYAIQAYQNLKIRR
;
A
#
# COMPACT_ATOMS: atom_id res chain seq x y z
N MET A 1 -2.89 -7.41 -20.89
CA MET A 1 -3.07 -6.40 -19.82
C MET A 1 -2.99 -7.03 -18.42
N ARG A 2 -3.78 -8.07 -18.07
CA ARG A 2 -3.66 -8.74 -16.75
C ARG A 2 -2.25 -9.20 -16.38
N LYS A 3 -1.53 -9.89 -17.29
CA LYS A 3 -0.14 -10.31 -17.06
C LYS A 3 0.83 -9.15 -16.74
N LEU A 4 0.57 -7.94 -17.26
CA LEU A 4 1.42 -6.77 -16.99
C LEU A 4 1.18 -6.28 -15.56
N VAL A 5 -0.09 -6.23 -15.15
CA VAL A 5 -0.51 -5.86 -13.80
C VAL A 5 -0.02 -6.86 -12.75
N GLU A 6 -0.12 -8.15 -13.03
CA GLU A 6 0.41 -9.23 -12.18
C GLU A 6 1.93 -9.13 -12.06
N LYS A 7 2.63 -8.84 -13.15
CA LYS A 7 4.10 -8.66 -13.13
C LYS A 7 4.50 -7.41 -12.33
N MET A 8 3.76 -6.31 -12.45
CA MET A 8 3.96 -5.10 -11.65
C MET A 8 3.66 -5.35 -10.17
N GLY A 9 2.56 -6.04 -9.86
CA GLY A 9 2.20 -6.44 -8.49
C GLY A 9 3.27 -7.32 -7.85
N SER A 10 3.74 -8.33 -8.58
CA SER A 10 4.78 -9.24 -8.10
C SER A 10 6.12 -8.54 -7.82
N PHE A 11 6.50 -7.57 -8.66
CA PHE A 11 7.69 -6.76 -8.40
C PHE A 11 7.56 -5.93 -7.12
N PHE A 12 6.41 -5.29 -6.92
CA PHE A 12 6.11 -4.53 -5.69
C PHE A 12 6.05 -5.46 -4.47
N ASN A 13 5.51 -6.67 -4.63
CA ASN A 13 5.48 -7.69 -3.59
C ASN A 13 6.88 -8.07 -3.12
N TRP A 14 7.81 -8.27 -4.06
CA TRP A 14 9.20 -8.58 -3.72
C TRP A 14 9.85 -7.48 -2.86
N ILE A 15 9.55 -6.22 -3.15
CA ILE A 15 9.99 -5.07 -2.34
C ILE A 15 9.36 -5.11 -0.95
N ALA A 16 8.07 -5.43 -0.85
CA ALA A 16 7.37 -5.57 0.42
C ALA A 16 7.96 -6.71 1.27
N ILE A 17 8.19 -7.88 0.68
CA ILE A 17 8.79 -9.05 1.34
C ILE A 17 10.19 -8.71 1.84
N LEU A 18 11.02 -8.07 1.00
CA LEU A 18 12.36 -7.64 1.39
C LEU A 18 12.32 -6.65 2.56
N SER A 19 11.36 -5.72 2.53
CA SER A 19 11.17 -4.73 3.60
C SER A 19 10.75 -5.37 4.92
N VAL A 20 9.86 -6.37 4.90
CA VAL A 20 9.46 -7.15 6.10
C VAL A 20 10.66 -7.91 6.66
N LEU A 21 11.44 -8.56 5.80
CA LEU A 21 12.63 -9.30 6.25
C LEU A 21 13.66 -8.37 6.90
N LEU A 22 13.93 -7.21 6.30
CA LEU A 22 14.79 -6.20 6.90
C LEU A 22 14.23 -5.70 8.23
N MET A 23 12.92 -5.47 8.33
CA MET A 23 12.26 -5.05 9.57
C MET A 23 12.48 -6.09 10.68
N PHE A 24 12.35 -7.38 10.35
CA PHE A 24 12.61 -8.48 11.29
C PHE A 24 14.07 -8.52 11.76
N VAL A 25 15.03 -8.36 10.84
CA VAL A 25 16.46 -8.31 11.17
C VAL A 25 16.79 -7.12 12.08
N VAL A 26 16.22 -5.94 11.81
CA VAL A 26 16.45 -4.74 12.63
C VAL A 26 15.87 -4.91 14.03
N ILE A 27 14.64 -5.44 14.16
CA ILE A 27 14.00 -5.67 15.46
C ILE A 27 14.77 -6.72 16.26
N THR A 28 15.17 -7.82 15.63
CA THR A 28 15.95 -8.87 16.32
C THR A 28 17.31 -8.34 16.78
N ALA A 29 18.01 -7.56 15.94
CA ALA A 29 19.26 -6.91 16.33
C ALA A 29 19.08 -5.91 17.48
N ASP A 30 17.99 -5.13 17.49
CA ASP A 30 17.67 -4.21 18.59
C ASP A 30 17.41 -4.95 19.91
N ILE A 31 16.58 -6.00 19.88
CA ILE A 31 16.32 -6.84 21.07
C ILE A 31 17.61 -7.48 21.59
N LEU A 32 18.46 -7.96 20.68
CA LEU A 32 19.74 -8.59 21.04
C LEU A 32 20.72 -7.57 21.64
N SER A 33 20.84 -6.39 21.03
CA SER A 33 21.64 -5.27 21.52
C SER A 33 21.14 -4.79 22.88
N SER A 34 19.83 -4.65 23.06
CA SER A 34 19.23 -4.24 24.32
C SER A 34 19.47 -5.25 25.43
N LYS A 35 19.45 -6.56 25.14
CA LYS A 35 19.67 -7.61 26.15
C LYS A 35 21.14 -7.87 26.48
N ILE A 36 22.04 -7.74 25.50
CA ILE A 36 23.47 -8.05 25.68
C ILE A 36 24.27 -6.80 26.08
N LEU A 37 23.98 -5.65 25.46
CA LEU A 37 24.75 -4.41 25.62
C LEU A 37 24.05 -3.39 26.55
N ASN A 38 22.83 -3.69 27.03
CA ASN A 38 22.01 -2.82 27.89
C ASN A 38 21.82 -1.39 27.32
N LYS A 39 22.00 -1.24 26.01
CA LYS A 39 21.84 0.01 25.27
C LYS A 39 20.85 -0.26 24.14
N PRO A 40 19.57 0.13 24.30
CA PRO A 40 18.59 0.02 23.23
C PRO A 40 18.99 0.92 22.07
N ILE A 41 18.77 0.46 20.84
CA ILE A 41 19.10 1.22 19.65
C ILE A 41 17.91 2.16 19.38
N THR A 42 17.99 3.41 19.85
CA THR A 42 16.93 4.41 19.59
C THR A 42 16.67 4.61 18.08
N ALA A 43 17.67 4.32 17.25
CA ALA A 43 17.59 4.32 15.78
C ALA A 43 16.64 3.27 15.20
N ALA A 44 16.48 2.12 15.86
CA ALA A 44 15.76 0.98 15.30
C ALA A 44 14.27 1.30 15.14
N PHE A 45 13.68 2.06 16.06
CA PHE A 45 12.28 2.47 15.98
C PHE A 45 11.97 3.28 14.71
N ASP A 46 12.84 4.23 14.35
CA ASP A 46 12.68 5.06 13.15
C ASP A 46 12.78 4.20 11.88
N ILE A 47 13.79 3.32 11.82
CA ILE A 47 14.02 2.45 10.66
C ILE A 47 12.85 1.47 10.48
N VAL A 48 12.37 0.88 11.57
CA VAL A 48 11.23 -0.04 11.57
C VAL A 48 9.95 0.66 11.11
N SER A 49 9.72 1.89 11.56
CA SER A 49 8.56 2.69 11.15
C SER A 49 8.60 2.99 9.64
N LEU A 50 9.77 3.37 9.11
CA LEU A 50 9.97 3.63 7.68
C LEU A 50 9.83 2.37 6.82
N LEU A 51 10.39 1.24 7.28
CA LEU A 51 10.21 -0.05 6.62
C LEU A 51 8.74 -0.48 6.65
N GLY A 52 8.03 -0.24 7.77
CA GLY A 52 6.60 -0.51 7.88
C GLY A 52 5.77 0.25 6.86
N ILE A 53 6.11 1.52 6.58
CA ILE A 53 5.48 2.31 5.52
C ILE A 53 5.72 1.67 4.14
N CYS A 54 6.95 1.22 3.86
CA CYS A 54 7.25 0.50 2.63
C CYS A 54 6.43 -0.79 2.54
N VAL A 55 6.44 -1.64 3.56
CA VAL A 55 5.67 -2.90 3.59
C VAL A 55 4.20 -2.64 3.31
N ALA A 56 3.58 -1.70 4.04
CA ALA A 56 2.17 -1.39 3.87
C ALA A 56 1.87 -0.91 2.45
N SER A 57 2.66 0.02 1.93
CA SER A 57 2.44 0.63 0.62
C SER A 57 2.64 -0.34 -0.54
N PHE A 58 3.76 -1.08 -0.53
CA PHE A 58 4.13 -1.99 -1.62
C PHE A 58 3.28 -3.29 -1.62
N SER A 59 2.72 -3.70 -0.47
CA SER A 59 1.82 -4.86 -0.37
C SER A 59 0.39 -4.58 -0.88
N LEU A 60 -0.01 -3.31 -1.02
CA LEU A 60 -1.36 -2.93 -1.47
C LEU A 60 -1.71 -3.54 -2.84
N ALA A 61 -0.78 -3.55 -3.80
CA ALA A 61 -1.08 -4.03 -5.15
C ALA A 61 -1.45 -5.53 -5.16
N GLU A 62 -0.68 -6.36 -4.46
CA GLU A 62 -0.96 -7.79 -4.33
C GLU A 62 -2.23 -8.09 -3.56
N THR A 63 -2.48 -7.37 -2.46
CA THR A 63 -3.71 -7.58 -1.67
C THR A 63 -4.98 -7.25 -2.46
N ILE A 64 -4.91 -6.27 -3.36
CA ILE A 64 -6.00 -5.96 -4.30
C ILE A 64 -6.15 -7.05 -5.36
N ILE A 65 -5.05 -7.58 -5.91
CA ILE A 65 -5.08 -8.66 -6.91
C ILE A 65 -5.58 -9.97 -6.31
N ALA A 66 -5.18 -10.31 -5.08
CA ALA A 66 -5.62 -11.46 -4.31
C ALA A 66 -7.13 -11.43 -4.02
N GLY A 67 -7.81 -10.32 -4.35
CA GLY A 67 -9.26 -10.30 -4.43
C GLY A 67 -9.93 -10.32 -3.07
N ARG A 68 -9.29 -9.82 -2.00
CA ARG A 68 -9.86 -9.78 -0.64
C ARG A 68 -11.15 -8.95 -0.48
N HIS A 69 -11.71 -8.43 -1.58
CA HIS A 69 -13.10 -7.97 -1.68
C HIS A 69 -14.14 -9.12 -1.63
N ILE A 70 -13.71 -10.37 -1.35
CA ILE A 70 -14.57 -11.54 -1.10
C ILE A 70 -15.70 -11.27 -0.09
N GLU A 71 -15.48 -10.43 0.94
CA GLU A 71 -16.52 -10.11 1.93
C GLU A 71 -17.72 -9.37 1.32
N VAL A 72 -17.48 -8.45 0.38
CA VAL A 72 -18.57 -7.72 -0.29
C VAL A 72 -19.29 -8.66 -1.25
N GLU A 73 -18.57 -9.55 -1.94
CA GLU A 73 -19.17 -10.54 -2.83
C GLU A 73 -20.10 -11.52 -2.09
N PHE A 74 -19.82 -11.87 -0.83
CA PHE A 74 -20.66 -12.83 -0.08
C PHE A 74 -22.05 -12.28 0.26
N ILE A 75 -22.14 -11.01 0.65
CA ILE A 75 -23.43 -10.33 0.91
C ILE A 75 -24.14 -10.03 -0.42
N VAL A 76 -23.38 -9.64 -1.44
CA VAL A 76 -23.89 -9.37 -2.79
C VAL A 76 -24.40 -10.64 -3.49
N ALA A 77 -23.83 -11.81 -3.21
CA ALA A 77 -24.25 -13.09 -3.76
C ALA A 77 -25.67 -13.51 -3.30
N LYS A 78 -26.14 -12.99 -2.16
CA LYS A 78 -27.53 -13.19 -1.70
C LYS A 78 -28.53 -12.18 -2.27
N MET A 79 -28.09 -11.19 -3.05
CA MET A 79 -28.95 -10.14 -3.61
C MET A 79 -29.35 -10.40 -5.08
N PRO A 80 -30.46 -9.82 -5.55
CA PRO A 80 -30.85 -9.91 -6.96
C PRO A 80 -29.78 -9.32 -7.88
N PHE A 81 -29.58 -9.97 -9.03
CA PHE A 81 -28.50 -9.76 -10.00
C PHE A 81 -28.25 -8.28 -10.37
N THR A 82 -29.31 -7.48 -10.47
CA THR A 82 -29.22 -6.06 -10.84
C THR A 82 -28.60 -5.20 -9.73
N VAL A 83 -29.01 -5.41 -8.48
CA VAL A 83 -28.50 -4.64 -7.32
C VAL A 83 -27.04 -5.01 -7.05
N ALA A 84 -26.74 -6.30 -7.12
CA ALA A 84 -25.40 -6.83 -7.02
C ALA A 84 -24.42 -6.19 -8.02
N LYS A 85 -24.88 -6.01 -9.26
CA LYS A 85 -24.08 -5.41 -10.33
C LYS A 85 -23.82 -3.92 -10.10
N VAL A 86 -24.83 -3.17 -9.65
CA VAL A 86 -24.69 -1.73 -9.34
C VAL A 86 -23.72 -1.51 -8.19
N LEU A 87 -23.86 -2.27 -7.09
CA LEU A 87 -22.95 -2.17 -5.95
C LEU A 87 -21.50 -2.51 -6.32
N ASN A 88 -21.31 -3.52 -7.17
CA ASN A 88 -19.97 -3.87 -7.67
C ASN A 88 -19.33 -2.77 -8.52
N VAL A 89 -20.11 -2.10 -9.38
CA VAL A 89 -19.60 -0.97 -10.17
C VAL A 89 -19.30 0.21 -9.26
N LEU A 90 -20.21 0.53 -8.33
CA LEU A 90 -20.04 1.64 -7.39
C LEU A 90 -18.80 1.46 -6.52
N SER A 91 -18.61 0.27 -5.94
CA SER A 91 -17.43 -0.07 -5.13
C SER A 91 -16.13 0.12 -5.91
N ARG A 92 -16.08 -0.34 -7.17
CA ARG A 92 -14.90 -0.17 -8.03
C ARG A 92 -14.60 1.31 -8.32
N VAL A 93 -15.62 2.10 -8.65
CA VAL A 93 -15.47 3.55 -8.89
C VAL A 93 -15.00 4.26 -7.62
N LEU A 94 -15.59 3.92 -6.48
CA LEU A 94 -15.24 4.52 -5.19
C LEU A 94 -13.79 4.19 -4.80
N SER A 95 -13.35 2.95 -5.02
CA SER A 95 -11.94 2.55 -4.82
C SER A 95 -10.99 3.34 -5.73
N ILE A 96 -11.33 3.54 -7.01
CA ILE A 96 -10.50 4.36 -7.93
C ILE A 96 -10.36 5.79 -7.39
N VAL A 97 -11.48 6.42 -7.03
CA VAL A 97 -11.49 7.78 -6.49
C VAL A 97 -10.67 7.86 -5.19
N PHE A 98 -10.85 6.89 -4.29
CA PHE A 98 -10.12 6.82 -3.03
C PHE A 98 -8.60 6.74 -3.25
N PHE A 99 -8.13 5.85 -4.13
CA PHE A 99 -6.70 5.75 -4.42
C PHE A 99 -6.15 6.99 -5.14
N ILE A 100 -6.91 7.62 -6.05
CA ILE A 100 -6.52 8.90 -6.66
C ILE A 100 -6.34 9.98 -5.60
N LEU A 101 -7.28 10.07 -4.64
CA LEU A 101 -7.19 11.02 -3.53
C LEU A 101 -5.97 10.76 -2.65
N ILE A 102 -5.64 9.49 -2.36
CA ILE A 102 -4.43 9.13 -1.63
C ILE A 102 -3.20 9.61 -2.39
N VAL A 103 -3.08 9.29 -3.69
CA VAL A 103 -1.94 9.74 -4.50
C VAL A 103 -1.82 11.26 -4.43
N TRP A 104 -2.90 11.98 -4.74
CA TRP A 104 -2.91 13.44 -4.73
C TRP A 104 -2.51 14.03 -3.38
N ARG A 105 -3.09 13.52 -2.28
CA ARG A 105 -2.75 14.02 -0.94
C ARG A 105 -1.37 13.61 -0.47
N SER A 106 -0.88 12.42 -0.81
CA SER A 106 0.50 12.02 -0.51
C SER A 106 1.50 12.93 -1.21
N PHE A 107 1.27 13.34 -2.46
CA PHE A 107 2.19 14.26 -3.15
C PHE A 107 2.19 15.66 -2.54
N ILE A 108 1.02 16.21 -2.20
CA ILE A 108 0.92 17.51 -1.53
C ILE A 108 1.55 17.46 -0.14
N TYR A 109 1.22 16.43 0.65
CA TYR A 109 1.74 16.26 2.00
C TYR A 109 3.27 16.04 1.99
N GLY A 110 3.79 15.23 1.06
CA GLY A 110 5.23 15.05 0.86
C GLY A 110 5.94 16.36 0.53
N TYR A 111 5.31 17.22 -0.28
CA TYR A 111 5.88 18.54 -0.63
C TYR A 111 5.93 19.49 0.57
N HIS A 112 4.87 19.51 1.38
CA HIS A 112 4.87 20.27 2.64
C HIS A 112 5.93 19.76 3.62
N LEU A 113 6.08 18.44 3.77
CA LEU A 113 7.12 17.84 4.61
C LEU A 113 8.53 18.20 4.13
N GLN A 114 8.74 18.27 2.82
CA GLN A 114 10.02 18.66 2.24
C GLN A 114 10.34 20.14 2.51
N LEU A 115 9.33 21.03 2.44
CA LEU A 115 9.47 22.45 2.75
C LEU A 115 9.81 22.70 4.23
N VAL A 116 9.14 21.99 5.14
CA VAL A 116 9.35 22.12 6.59
C VAL A 116 10.63 21.38 7.02
N LYS A 117 11.25 20.59 6.13
CA LYS A 117 12.38 19.68 6.42
C LYS A 117 12.09 18.80 7.64
N GLU A 118 10.85 18.33 7.75
CA GLU A 118 10.49 17.43 8.84
C GLU A 118 11.29 16.13 8.72
N ALA A 119 11.88 15.76 9.84
CA ALA A 119 12.77 14.64 9.97
C ALA A 119 12.41 13.87 11.24
N THR A 120 12.67 12.56 11.26
CA THR A 120 12.26 11.72 12.39
C THR A 120 12.88 12.19 13.71
N MET A 121 12.12 12.09 14.80
CA MET A 121 12.42 12.75 16.08
C MET A 121 13.78 12.35 16.68
N THR A 122 14.25 11.13 16.39
CA THR A 122 15.47 10.58 16.99
C THR A 122 16.68 10.66 16.09
N GLN A 123 16.55 10.33 14.80
CA GLN A 123 17.71 10.27 13.89
C GLN A 123 17.72 11.31 12.77
N ARG A 124 16.73 12.22 12.73
CA ARG A 124 16.55 13.25 11.70
C ARG A 124 16.59 12.67 10.27
N ILE A 125 15.97 11.51 10.06
CA ILE A 125 15.80 10.96 8.71
C ILE A 125 14.65 11.72 8.02
N PRO A 126 14.85 12.24 6.80
CA PRO A 126 13.79 12.93 6.08
C PRO A 126 12.64 11.96 5.76
N VAL A 127 11.44 12.27 6.24
CA VAL A 127 10.22 11.46 6.05
C VAL A 127 9.54 11.70 4.70
N ALA A 128 9.83 12.84 4.06
CA ALA A 128 9.30 13.21 2.75
C ALA A 128 9.40 12.11 1.66
N PRO A 129 10.57 11.46 1.41
CA PRO A 129 10.68 10.41 0.38
C PRO A 129 9.77 9.20 0.61
N PHE A 130 9.46 8.87 1.86
CA PHE A 130 8.60 7.74 2.19
C PHE A 130 7.13 8.05 1.91
N VAL A 131 6.70 9.29 2.15
CA VAL A 131 5.34 9.72 1.79
C VAL A 131 5.13 9.70 0.26
N TYR A 132 6.15 10.11 -0.50
CA TYR A 132 6.11 9.96 -1.96
C TYR A 132 6.08 8.49 -2.39
N ALA A 133 6.80 7.61 -1.70
CA ALA A 133 6.76 6.17 -1.98
C ALA A 133 5.35 5.57 -1.78
N ILE A 134 4.60 6.03 -0.76
CA ILE A 134 3.18 5.65 -0.58
C ILE A 134 2.37 6.05 -1.82
N GLY A 135 2.50 7.30 -2.26
CA GLY A 135 1.79 7.81 -3.43
C GLY A 135 2.12 7.00 -4.69
N VAL A 136 3.39 6.70 -4.93
CA VAL A 136 3.82 5.90 -6.09
C VAL A 136 3.29 4.46 -5.99
N ALA A 137 3.27 3.87 -4.81
CA ALA A 137 2.77 2.51 -4.59
C ALA A 137 1.26 2.36 -4.74
N CYS A 138 0.49 3.45 -4.65
CA CYS A 138 -0.93 3.47 -4.95
C CYS A 138 -1.25 3.56 -6.46
N ILE A 139 -0.29 3.91 -7.32
CA ILE A 139 -0.52 4.03 -8.78
C ILE A 139 -0.92 2.68 -9.41
N PRO A 140 -0.24 1.54 -9.12
CA PRO A 140 -0.66 0.22 -9.61
C PRO A 140 -2.08 -0.16 -9.18
N ALA A 141 -2.51 0.23 -7.97
CA ALA A 141 -3.87 -0.02 -7.47
C ALA A 141 -4.93 0.62 -8.37
N ILE A 142 -4.72 1.88 -8.77
CA ILE A 142 -5.62 2.61 -9.69
C ILE A 142 -5.73 1.87 -11.03
N PHE A 143 -4.60 1.41 -11.58
CA PHE A 143 -4.59 0.62 -12.83
C PHE A 143 -5.35 -0.70 -12.69
N ILE A 144 -5.17 -1.41 -11.57
CA ILE A 144 -5.88 -2.68 -11.29
C ILE A 144 -7.39 -2.43 -11.30
N TYR A 145 -7.88 -1.45 -10.54
CA TYR A 145 -9.31 -1.15 -10.46
C TYR A 145 -9.90 -0.63 -11.78
N ALA A 146 -9.14 0.17 -12.55
CA ALA A 146 -9.58 0.67 -13.85
C ALA A 146 -9.78 -0.48 -14.86
N ILE A 147 -8.84 -1.42 -14.94
CA ILE A 147 -8.95 -2.60 -15.82
C ILE A 147 -10.14 -3.47 -15.40
N GLN A 148 -10.29 -3.64 -14.09
CA GLN A 148 -11.40 -4.35 -13.47
C GLN A 148 -12.77 -3.72 -13.79
N ALA A 149 -12.88 -2.39 -13.81
CA ALA A 149 -14.08 -1.68 -14.22
C ALA A 149 -14.38 -1.88 -15.73
N TYR A 150 -13.35 -1.83 -16.57
CA TYR A 150 -13.48 -2.02 -18.02
C TYR A 150 -13.94 -3.43 -18.40
N GLN A 151 -13.42 -4.46 -17.72
CA GLN A 151 -13.84 -5.85 -17.94
C GLN A 151 -15.31 -6.08 -17.58
N ASN A 152 -15.77 -5.49 -16.47
CA ASN A 152 -17.16 -5.61 -16.04
C ASN A 152 -18.14 -4.95 -17.05
N LEU A 153 -17.70 -3.88 -17.73
CA LEU A 153 -18.46 -3.27 -18.83
C LEU A 153 -18.43 -4.13 -20.10
N LYS A 154 -17.34 -4.84 -20.39
CA LYS A 154 -17.21 -5.68 -21.60
C LYS A 154 -18.03 -6.97 -21.54
N ILE A 155 -18.29 -7.52 -20.35
CA ILE A 155 -19.20 -8.67 -20.14
C ILE A 155 -20.69 -8.30 -20.43
N ARG A 156 -20.97 -7.02 -20.71
CA ARG A 156 -22.30 -6.52 -21.11
C ARG A 156 -22.59 -6.61 -22.63
N ARG A 157 -21.68 -7.13 -23.45
CA ARG A 157 -21.93 -7.44 -24.87
C ARG A 157 -21.85 -8.94 -25.12
#